data_AF-A0A0T5VLK9-F1
#
_entry.id   AF-A0A0T5VLK9-F1
#
_cell.length_a   1.000
_cell.length_b   1.000
_cell.length_c   1.000
_cell.angle_alpha   90.00
_cell.angle_beta   90.00
_cell.angle_gamma   90.00
#
_symmetry.space_group_name_H-M   'P 1'
#
loop_
_entity.id
_entity.type
_entity.pdbx_description
1 polymer ?
#
loop_
_entity_poly.entity_id
_entity_poly.type
_entity_poly.pdbx_seq_one_letter_code
_entity_poly.pdbx_strand_id
1 'polypeptide(L)'
;MVPLEKPYQRGWKRYFILRADIAFSVRAEFYTALLAKINTVEYHHDKTFKRKKRRKGRYGYEIKKQSLRELTPYLWESSNLDLTEQEKACFSQVEMYNVKTRQQEIRYVFTEPWRYRLKIAPNMVTHKKLLDTDLVRELDLIDNHIKRNNLDGRIHLLTNGRKYNFWRYYRALAKYSMVKKIPKYRSKEAYLELDF
;
A
#
# COMPACT_ATOMS: atom_id res chain seq x y z
N MET A 1 14.30 22.74 -4.86
CA MET A 1 13.32 23.12 -3.81
C MET A 1 13.89 24.32 -3.07
N VAL A 2 13.06 25.24 -2.59
CA VAL A 2 13.50 26.45 -1.88
C VAL A 2 13.02 26.40 -0.44
N PRO A 3 13.90 26.63 0.56
CA PRO A 3 13.51 26.66 1.96
C PRO A 3 12.53 27.81 2.22
N LEU A 4 11.59 27.59 3.13
CA LEU A 4 10.69 28.64 3.62
C LEU A 4 11.38 29.39 4.76
N GLU A 5 11.27 30.72 4.76
CA GLU A 5 11.77 31.57 5.85
C GLU A 5 11.13 31.21 7.20
N LYS A 6 9.83 30.88 7.19
CA LYS A 6 9.07 30.46 8.37
C LYS A 6 8.43 29.10 8.10
N PRO A 7 8.96 28.00 8.67
CA PRO A 7 8.34 26.70 8.56
C PRO A 7 7.00 26.68 9.31
N TYR A 8 6.02 25.97 8.76
CA TYR A 8 4.68 25.89 9.36
C TYR A 8 4.19 24.46 9.48
N GLN A 9 3.29 24.22 10.43
CA GLN A 9 2.68 22.91 10.63
C GLN A 9 1.45 22.74 9.72
N ARG A 10 1.48 21.73 8.84
CA ARG A 10 0.33 21.39 7.97
C ARG A 10 -0.63 20.39 8.63
N GLY A 11 -0.19 19.68 9.65
CA GLY A 11 -0.97 18.68 10.35
C GLY A 11 -0.09 17.78 11.22
N TRP A 12 -0.42 16.51 11.28
CA TRP A 12 0.30 15.48 12.03
C TRP A 12 0.68 14.32 11.12
N LYS A 13 1.80 13.68 11.43
CA LYS A 13 2.20 12.41 10.83
C LYS A 13 2.46 11.39 11.92
N ARG A 14 2.18 10.13 11.61
CA ARG A 14 2.51 9.01 12.47
C ARG A 14 3.25 7.93 11.68
N TYR A 15 4.25 7.35 12.32
CA TYR A 15 5.17 6.42 11.71
C TYR A 15 5.76 5.52 12.78
N PHE A 16 6.36 4.41 12.37
CA PHE A 16 7.00 3.50 13.30
C PHE A 16 8.42 3.97 13.62
N ILE A 17 8.81 3.81 14.88
CA ILE A 17 10.18 3.99 15.36
C ILE A 17 10.61 2.72 16.11
N LEU A 18 11.91 2.47 16.13
CA LEU A 18 12.48 1.42 16.96
C LEU A 18 12.20 1.72 18.44
N ARG A 19 11.84 0.67 19.18
CA ARG A 19 11.62 0.76 20.62
C ARG A 19 12.97 0.96 21.32
N ALA A 20 12.99 1.76 22.39
CA ALA A 20 14.23 2.18 23.06
C ALA A 20 15.09 0.99 23.52
N ASP A 21 14.47 -0.04 24.10
CA ASP A 21 15.14 -1.25 24.58
C ASP A 21 15.98 -1.94 23.48
N ILE A 22 15.51 -1.91 22.23
CA ILE A 22 16.18 -2.53 21.09
C ILE A 22 17.18 -1.56 20.46
N ALA A 23 16.94 -0.25 20.58
CA ALA A 23 17.84 0.78 20.08
C ALA A 23 19.22 0.75 20.75
N PHE A 24 19.32 0.22 21.98
CA PHE A 24 20.60 0.00 22.68
C PHE A 24 21.19 -1.40 22.46
N SER A 25 20.56 -2.25 21.65
CA SER A 25 21.04 -3.61 21.39
C SER A 25 22.04 -3.67 20.23
N VAL A 26 22.81 -4.74 20.15
CA VAL A 26 23.77 -5.00 19.04
C VAL A 26 23.08 -5.03 17.67
N ARG A 27 21.79 -5.41 17.62
CA ARG A 27 21.01 -5.47 16.36
C ARG A 27 20.23 -4.17 16.08
N ALA A 28 20.50 -3.08 16.79
CA ALA A 28 19.80 -1.81 16.61
C ALA A 28 19.91 -1.29 15.17
N GLU A 29 21.11 -1.32 14.59
CA GLU A 29 21.36 -0.88 13.22
C GLU A 29 20.57 -1.72 12.20
N PHE A 30 20.59 -3.04 12.38
CA PHE A 30 19.83 -3.99 11.54
C PHE A 30 18.34 -3.64 11.51
N TYR A 31 17.70 -3.51 12.68
CA TYR A 31 16.28 -3.19 12.75
C TYR A 31 15.97 -1.76 12.30
N THR A 32 16.92 -0.84 12.42
CA THR A 32 16.77 0.53 11.92
C THR A 32 16.80 0.56 10.39
N ALA A 33 17.73 -0.17 9.76
CA ALA A 33 17.82 -0.33 8.31
C ALA A 33 16.58 -1.03 7.74
N LEU A 34 16.15 -2.14 8.37
CA LEU A 34 14.94 -2.85 7.99
C LEU A 34 13.70 -1.94 8.09
N LEU A 35 13.58 -1.20 9.20
CA LEU A 35 12.48 -0.27 9.40
C LEU A 35 12.41 0.77 8.28
N ALA A 36 13.52 1.31 7.81
CA ALA A 36 13.52 2.28 6.71
C ALA A 36 12.86 1.74 5.43
N LYS A 37 12.98 0.43 5.17
CA LYS A 37 12.40 -0.25 3.99
C LYS A 37 10.90 -0.51 4.13
N ILE A 38 10.45 -0.88 5.33
CA ILE A 38 9.05 -1.29 5.58
C ILE A 38 8.21 -0.25 6.32
N ASN A 39 8.76 0.93 6.65
CA ASN A 39 8.02 1.92 7.39
C ASN A 39 6.80 2.40 6.61
N THR A 40 5.72 2.66 7.32
CA THR A 40 4.54 3.32 6.78
C THR A 40 4.39 4.67 7.46
N VAL A 41 4.09 5.70 6.67
CA VAL A 41 3.83 7.04 7.19
C VAL A 41 2.40 7.41 6.85
N GLU A 42 1.61 7.73 7.87
CA GLU A 42 0.26 8.24 7.69
C GLU A 42 0.18 9.70 8.11
N TYR A 43 -0.50 10.49 7.30
CA TYR A 43 -0.74 11.91 7.52
C TYR A 43 -2.18 12.16 7.91
N HIS A 44 -2.41 13.10 8.81
CA HIS A 44 -3.75 13.50 9.26
C HIS A 44 -3.74 14.97 9.68
N HIS A 45 -4.90 15.64 9.62
CA HIS A 45 -5.03 17.03 10.07
C HIS A 45 -5.00 17.13 11.60
N ASP A 46 -5.63 16.17 12.29
CA ASP A 46 -5.65 16.07 13.76
C ASP A 46 -4.66 15.05 14.33
N LYS A 47 -4.16 15.33 15.54
CA LYS A 47 -3.25 14.44 16.31
C LYS A 47 -3.86 13.10 16.69
N THR A 48 -5.19 12.98 16.69
CA THR A 48 -5.89 11.77 17.17
C THR A 48 -5.94 10.65 16.13
N PHE A 49 -5.74 10.96 14.83
CA PHE A 49 -5.86 10.01 13.71
C PHE A 49 -7.16 9.20 13.73
N LYS A 50 -8.24 9.79 14.24
CA LYS A 50 -9.56 9.18 14.25
C LYS A 50 -10.23 9.39 12.89
N ARG A 51 -10.82 8.31 12.35
CA ARG A 51 -11.65 8.38 11.15
C ARG A 51 -13.12 8.26 11.51
N LYS A 52 -13.95 9.04 10.83
CA LYS A 52 -15.41 8.91 10.90
C LYS A 52 -15.82 7.60 10.24
N LYS A 53 -16.58 6.77 10.96
CA LYS A 53 -17.11 5.50 10.44
C LYS A 53 -18.57 5.39 10.77
N ARG A 54 -19.36 4.94 9.78
CA ARG A 54 -20.77 4.64 9.95
C ARG A 54 -20.93 3.18 10.36
N ARG A 55 -21.71 2.93 11.41
CA ARG A 55 -22.11 1.59 11.85
C ARG A 55 -23.59 1.62 12.25
N LYS A 56 -24.40 0.73 11.67
CA LYS A 56 -25.85 0.61 11.94
C LYS A 56 -26.58 1.97 11.95
N GLY A 57 -26.35 2.79 10.91
CA GLY A 57 -27.03 4.09 10.77
C GLY A 57 -26.43 5.26 11.56
N ARG A 58 -25.58 5.02 12.57
CA ARG A 58 -24.94 6.06 13.39
C ARG A 58 -23.48 6.28 12.99
N TYR A 59 -22.98 7.50 13.17
CA TYR A 59 -21.57 7.84 12.97
C TYR A 59 -20.81 7.82 14.30
N GLY A 60 -19.65 7.18 14.31
CA GLY A 60 -18.69 7.24 15.40
C GLY A 60 -17.28 7.52 14.87
N TYR A 61 -16.37 7.79 15.78
CA TYR A 61 -14.95 7.97 15.47
C TYR A 61 -14.17 6.75 15.96
N GLU A 62 -13.40 6.13 15.06
CA GLU A 62 -12.49 5.04 15.41
C GLU A 62 -11.05 5.40 15.08
N ILE A 63 -10.11 4.95 15.91
CA ILE A 63 -8.68 5.07 15.62
C ILE A 63 -8.36 4.09 14.51
N LYS A 64 -7.85 4.59 13.38
CA LYS A 64 -7.41 3.72 12.28
C LYS A 64 -6.18 2.92 12.75
N LYS A 65 -6.24 1.59 12.68
CA LYS A 65 -5.06 0.74 12.93
C LYS A 65 -4.06 0.94 11.78
N GLN A 66 -2.80 1.17 12.13
CA GLN A 66 -1.69 1.22 11.19
C GLN A 66 -0.78 0.02 11.45
N SER A 67 -0.34 -0.63 10.37
CA SER A 67 0.63 -1.71 10.39
C SER A 67 1.87 -1.30 9.58
N LEU A 68 2.97 -2.01 9.81
CA LEU A 68 4.13 -1.96 8.92
C LEU A 68 3.73 -2.42 7.51
N ARG A 69 4.54 -2.06 6.52
CA ARG A 69 4.28 -2.42 5.14
C ARG A 69 4.35 -3.93 4.98
N GLU A 70 3.24 -4.51 4.54
CA GLU A 70 3.18 -5.89 4.07
C GLU A 70 3.77 -5.93 2.65
N LEU A 71 4.54 -6.98 2.34
CA LEU A 71 5.16 -7.14 1.05
C LEU A 71 4.34 -8.07 0.17
N THR A 72 4.13 -7.67 -1.07
CA THR A 72 3.57 -8.53 -2.12
C THR A 72 4.67 -9.43 -2.69
N PRO A 73 4.35 -10.52 -3.40
CA PRO A 73 5.35 -11.40 -4.02
C PRO A 73 6.27 -10.63 -4.97
N TYR A 74 5.70 -9.67 -5.71
CA TYR A 74 6.49 -8.77 -6.55
C TYR A 74 7.52 -7.95 -5.75
N LEU A 75 7.13 -7.35 -4.61
CA LEU A 75 8.05 -6.57 -3.78
C LEU A 75 9.07 -7.44 -3.03
N TRP A 76 8.75 -8.70 -2.80
CA TRP A 76 9.63 -9.68 -2.19
C TRP A 76 10.81 -10.07 -3.09
N GLU A 77 10.53 -10.17 -4.40
CA GLU A 77 11.52 -10.52 -5.43
C GLU A 77 12.17 -9.29 -6.06
N SER A 78 11.54 -8.11 -5.97
CA SER A 78 12.05 -6.88 -6.57
C SER A 78 13.33 -6.39 -5.89
N SER A 79 14.33 -6.03 -6.69
CA SER A 79 15.54 -5.33 -6.22
C SER A 79 15.25 -3.96 -5.61
N ASN A 80 14.10 -3.34 -5.88
CA ASN A 80 13.81 -2.00 -5.36
C ASN A 80 13.79 -1.91 -3.82
N LEU A 81 13.62 -3.04 -3.12
CA LEU A 81 13.63 -3.07 -1.66
C LEU A 81 14.95 -3.59 -1.06
N ASP A 82 15.83 -4.17 -1.89
CA ASP A 82 17.13 -4.76 -1.52
C ASP A 82 17.13 -5.45 -0.14
N LEU A 83 16.23 -6.41 0.04
CA LEU A 83 16.14 -7.17 1.30
C LEU A 83 17.25 -8.22 1.37
N THR A 84 18.06 -8.15 2.42
CA THR A 84 19.04 -9.18 2.75
C THR A 84 18.34 -10.46 3.20
N GLU A 85 19.01 -11.62 3.09
CA GLU A 85 18.45 -12.91 3.52
C GLU A 85 18.07 -12.91 5.01
N GLN A 86 18.87 -12.23 5.84
CA GLN A 86 18.60 -12.06 7.26
C GLN A 86 17.34 -11.23 7.53
N GLU A 87 17.10 -10.18 6.74
CA GLU A 87 15.87 -9.39 6.82
C GLU A 87 14.66 -10.19 6.37
N LYS A 88 14.81 -11.00 5.30
CA LYS A 88 13.75 -11.89 4.81
C LYS A 88 13.32 -12.92 5.86
N ALA A 89 14.26 -13.42 6.66
CA ALA A 89 13.96 -14.34 7.76
C ALA A 89 13.01 -13.74 8.83
N CYS A 90 12.86 -12.41 8.89
CA CYS A 90 11.93 -11.75 9.80
C CYS A 90 10.48 -11.64 9.26
N PHE A 91 10.17 -12.27 8.12
CA PHE A 91 8.83 -12.26 7.55
C PHE A 91 8.24 -13.67 7.50
N SER A 92 6.93 -13.76 7.71
CA SER A 92 6.15 -14.97 7.48
C SER A 92 5.29 -14.80 6.24
N GLN A 93 5.19 -15.87 5.46
CA GLN A 93 4.27 -15.96 4.34
C GLN A 93 2.86 -16.22 4.88
N VAL A 94 1.91 -15.36 4.50
CA VAL A 94 0.51 -15.44 4.91
C VAL A 94 -0.36 -15.38 3.67
N GLU A 95 -1.23 -16.36 3.51
CA GLU A 95 -2.28 -16.33 2.50
C GLU A 95 -3.46 -15.51 3.01
N MET A 96 -3.83 -14.49 2.24
CA MET A 96 -4.91 -13.58 2.60
C MET A 96 -5.91 -13.48 1.46
N TYR A 97 -7.19 -13.56 1.81
CA TYR A 97 -8.25 -13.30 0.86
C TYR A 97 -8.45 -11.79 0.68
N ASN A 98 -8.15 -11.28 -0.51
CA ASN A 98 -8.40 -9.88 -0.83
C ASN A 98 -9.85 -9.68 -1.27
N VAL A 99 -10.61 -8.93 -0.48
CA VAL A 99 -12.04 -8.67 -0.72
C VAL A 99 -12.29 -7.86 -2.00
N LYS A 100 -11.36 -7.00 -2.41
CA LYS A 100 -11.51 -6.12 -3.59
C LYS A 100 -11.36 -6.91 -4.89
N THR A 101 -10.31 -7.72 -4.98
CA THR A 101 -9.99 -8.56 -6.14
C THR A 101 -10.73 -9.90 -6.10
N ARG A 102 -11.28 -10.28 -4.94
CA ARG A 102 -11.94 -11.57 -4.65
C ARG A 102 -11.02 -12.78 -4.87
N GLN A 103 -9.73 -12.61 -4.66
CA GLN A 103 -8.69 -13.60 -4.92
C GLN A 103 -7.89 -13.90 -3.64
N GLN A 104 -7.33 -15.12 -3.58
CA GLN A 104 -6.30 -15.43 -2.60
C GLN A 104 -4.99 -14.79 -3.04
N GLU A 105 -4.40 -14.01 -2.16
CA GLU A 105 -3.13 -13.31 -2.39
C GLU A 105 -2.14 -13.73 -1.31
N ILE A 106 -0.91 -14.05 -1.72
CA ILE A 106 0.19 -14.30 -0.80
C ILE A 106 0.76 -12.95 -0.37
N ARG A 107 0.98 -12.75 0.93
CA ARG A 107 1.66 -11.59 1.49
C ARG A 107 2.73 -12.01 2.48
N TYR A 108 3.81 -11.25 2.54
CA TYR A 108 4.85 -11.42 3.54
C TYR A 108 4.66 -10.39 4.64
N VAL A 109 4.40 -10.88 5.85
CA VAL A 109 4.08 -10.08 7.03
C VAL A 109 5.24 -10.14 8.00
N PHE A 110 5.64 -8.98 8.53
CA PHE A 110 6.71 -8.91 9.52
C PHE A 110 6.28 -9.60 10.84
N THR A 111 7.10 -10.52 11.35
CA THR A 111 6.72 -11.42 12.45
C THR A 111 6.84 -10.78 13.84
N GLU A 112 7.72 -9.78 14.00
CA GLU A 112 8.05 -9.21 15.32
C GLU A 112 7.59 -7.75 15.50
N PRO A 113 6.32 -7.38 15.22
CA PRO A 113 5.89 -5.98 15.17
C PRO A 113 6.06 -5.23 16.50
N TRP A 114 6.14 -5.95 17.63
CA TRP A 114 6.37 -5.42 18.97
C TRP A 114 7.74 -4.72 19.14
N ARG A 115 8.67 -4.95 18.22
CA ARG A 115 9.97 -4.25 18.17
C ARG A 115 9.85 -2.77 17.82
N TYR A 116 8.74 -2.41 17.19
CA TYR A 116 8.49 -1.05 16.74
C TYR A 116 7.30 -0.44 17.48
N ARG A 117 7.38 0.85 17.75
CA ARG A 117 6.28 1.63 18.33
C ARG A 117 5.86 2.75 17.41
N LEU A 118 4.58 3.07 17.45
CA LEU A 118 4.03 4.19 16.68
C LEU A 118 4.38 5.51 17.38
N LYS A 119 5.02 6.43 16.65
CA LYS A 119 5.28 7.80 17.11
C LYS A 119 4.44 8.78 16.30
N ILE A 120 3.80 9.71 16.99
CA ILE A 120 3.09 10.84 16.40
C ILE A 120 3.98 12.08 16.48
N ALA A 121 4.12 12.79 15.37
CA ALA A 121 4.90 14.02 15.27
C ALA A 121 4.15 15.07 14.43
N PRO A 122 4.39 16.37 14.65
CA PRO A 122 3.87 17.40 13.77
C PRO A 122 4.45 17.23 12.35
N ASN A 123 3.61 17.45 11.34
CA ASN A 123 4.03 17.47 9.95
C ASN A 123 4.42 18.89 9.55
N MET A 124 5.70 19.20 9.70
CA MET A 124 6.27 20.50 9.38
C MET A 124 6.61 20.59 7.89
N VAL A 125 6.16 21.66 7.24
CA VAL A 125 6.54 22.02 5.89
C VAL A 125 7.66 23.05 5.96
N THR A 126 8.84 22.67 5.48
CA THR A 126 10.06 23.48 5.54
C THR A 126 10.51 23.98 4.17
N HIS A 127 10.08 23.32 3.09
CA HIS A 127 10.48 23.65 1.73
C HIS A 127 9.26 23.81 0.83
N LYS A 128 9.33 24.74 -0.11
CA LYS A 128 8.38 24.86 -1.23
C LYS A 128 9.06 24.45 -2.53
N LYS A 129 8.28 23.87 -3.45
CA LYS A 129 8.72 23.74 -4.84
C LYS A 129 8.63 25.13 -5.48
N LEU A 130 9.65 25.51 -6.24
CA LEU A 130 9.53 26.67 -7.13
C LEU A 130 8.54 26.27 -8.21
N LEU A 131 7.43 26.97 -8.26
CA LEU A 131 6.38 26.77 -9.25
C LEU A 131 6.46 27.97 -10.18
N ASP A 132 6.74 27.71 -11.45
CA ASP A 132 6.58 28.72 -12.48
C ASP A 132 5.09 28.81 -12.81
N THR A 133 4.48 29.94 -12.47
CA THR A 133 3.03 30.14 -12.61
C THR A 133 2.59 30.16 -14.07
N ASP A 134 3.46 30.61 -14.98
CA ASP A 134 3.12 30.69 -16.40
C ASP A 134 3.13 29.30 -17.04
N LEU A 135 4.14 28.47 -16.73
CA LEU A 135 4.18 27.09 -17.19
C LEU A 135 3.00 26.26 -16.66
N VAL A 136 2.60 26.45 -15.41
CA VAL A 136 1.43 25.76 -14.84
C VAL A 136 0.15 26.20 -15.54
N ARG A 137 -0.01 27.49 -15.82
CA ARG A 137 -1.16 28.01 -16.56
C ARG A 137 -1.22 27.43 -17.96
N GLU A 138 -0.10 27.36 -18.67
CA GLU A 138 -0.04 26.77 -20.01
C GLU A 138 -0.37 25.28 -20.00
N LEU A 139 0.16 24.53 -19.04
CA LEU A 139 -0.19 23.12 -18.84
C LEU A 139 -1.69 22.95 -18.61
N ASP A 140 -2.29 23.77 -17.75
CA ASP A 140 -3.73 23.72 -17.48
C ASP A 140 -4.57 24.04 -18.73
N LEU A 141 -4.14 24.99 -19.58
CA LEU A 141 -4.81 25.29 -20.84
C LEU A 141 -4.78 24.09 -21.80
N ILE A 142 -3.62 23.42 -21.92
CA ILE A 142 -3.46 22.22 -22.75
C ILE A 142 -4.33 21.08 -22.20
N ASP A 143 -4.28 20.82 -20.90
CA ASP A 143 -5.08 19.79 -20.23
C ASP A 143 -6.58 20.02 -20.44
N ASN A 144 -7.03 21.26 -20.31
CA ASN A 144 -8.42 21.64 -20.53
C ASN A 144 -8.84 21.43 -21.98
N HIS A 145 -7.98 21.78 -22.95
CA HIS A 145 -8.24 21.53 -24.36
C HIS A 145 -8.36 20.04 -24.67
N ILE A 146 -7.43 19.22 -24.16
CA ILE A 146 -7.44 17.76 -24.33
C ILE A 146 -8.71 17.15 -23.76
N LYS A 147 -9.09 17.52 -22.52
CA LYS A 147 -10.29 17.00 -21.84
C LYS A 147 -11.57 17.44 -22.54
N ARG A 148 -11.71 18.73 -22.87
CA ARG A 148 -12.91 19.26 -23.52
C ARG A 148 -13.18 18.58 -24.87
N ASN A 149 -12.13 18.25 -25.60
CA ASN A 149 -12.22 17.62 -26.92
C ASN A 149 -12.06 16.08 -26.87
N ASN A 150 -12.01 15.47 -25.68
CA ASN A 150 -11.81 14.04 -25.47
C ASN A 150 -10.62 13.46 -26.26
N LEU A 151 -9.52 14.21 -26.37
CA LEU A 151 -8.37 13.85 -27.22
C LEU A 151 -7.46 12.78 -26.59
N ASP A 152 -7.58 12.50 -25.30
CA ASP A 152 -6.76 11.54 -24.55
C ASP A 152 -6.65 10.17 -25.25
N GLY A 153 -7.78 9.64 -25.74
CA GLY A 153 -7.81 8.34 -26.42
C GLY A 153 -7.02 8.34 -27.73
N ARG A 154 -7.10 9.44 -28.49
CA ARG A 154 -6.39 9.61 -29.77
C ARG A 154 -4.89 9.83 -29.53
N ILE A 155 -4.54 10.70 -28.59
CA ILE A 155 -3.15 10.96 -28.21
C ILE A 155 -2.51 9.64 -27.74
N HIS A 156 -3.16 8.92 -26.84
CA HIS A 156 -2.66 7.64 -26.36
C HIS A 156 -2.45 6.61 -27.50
N LEU A 157 -3.36 6.54 -28.47
CA LEU A 157 -3.21 5.64 -29.62
C LEU A 157 -2.00 5.99 -30.48
N LEU A 158 -1.71 7.28 -30.66
CA LEU A 158 -0.58 7.78 -31.44
C LEU A 158 0.75 7.58 -30.72
N THR A 159 0.80 7.83 -29.41
CA THR A 159 2.05 7.74 -28.62
C THR A 159 2.43 6.32 -28.25
N ASN A 160 1.45 5.52 -27.80
CA ASN A 160 1.69 4.20 -27.21
C ASN A 160 1.14 3.04 -28.06
N GLY A 161 0.59 3.33 -29.25
CA GLY A 161 -0.09 2.35 -30.09
C GLY A 161 -1.40 1.82 -29.48
N ARG A 162 -1.91 0.73 -30.06
CA ARG A 162 -3.09 0.02 -29.54
C ARG A 162 -2.70 -0.68 -28.22
N LYS A 163 -3.34 -0.31 -27.11
CA LYS A 163 -3.08 -0.93 -25.79
C LYS A 163 -3.15 -2.46 -25.87
N TYR A 164 -2.23 -3.13 -25.17
CA TYR A 164 -2.41 -4.52 -24.77
C TYR A 164 -3.71 -4.61 -23.96
N ASN A 165 -4.72 -5.26 -24.52
CA ASN A 165 -6.02 -5.37 -23.88
C ASN A 165 -5.98 -6.44 -22.80
N PHE A 166 -5.69 -6.06 -21.57
CA PHE A 166 -5.64 -6.95 -20.40
C PHE A 166 -6.91 -7.80 -20.24
N TRP A 167 -8.07 -7.26 -20.63
CA TRP A 167 -9.34 -8.00 -20.67
C TRP A 167 -9.36 -9.13 -21.72
N ARG A 168 -8.57 -9.03 -22.80
CA ARG A 168 -8.42 -10.09 -23.80
C ARG A 168 -7.64 -11.28 -23.22
N TYR A 169 -6.65 -11.01 -22.37
CA TYR A 169 -5.88 -12.03 -21.66
C TYR A 169 -6.72 -12.71 -20.56
N TYR A 170 -7.48 -11.94 -19.77
CA TYR A 170 -8.41 -12.51 -18.77
C TYR A 170 -9.56 -13.31 -19.40
N ARG A 171 -10.11 -12.89 -20.55
CA ARG A 171 -11.10 -13.70 -21.29
C ARG A 171 -10.51 -15.01 -21.80
N ALA A 172 -9.24 -15.02 -22.21
CA ALA A 172 -8.55 -16.25 -22.61
C ALA A 172 -8.31 -17.17 -21.40
N LEU A 173 -7.80 -16.65 -20.28
CA LEU A 173 -7.62 -17.41 -19.03
C LEU A 173 -8.94 -17.93 -18.44
N ALA A 174 -10.01 -17.13 -18.49
CA ALA A 174 -11.34 -17.55 -18.04
C ALA A 174 -11.91 -18.71 -18.87
N LYS A 175 -11.58 -18.79 -20.17
CA LYS A 175 -11.91 -19.97 -21.00
C LYS A 175 -11.18 -21.22 -20.50
N TYR A 176 -9.92 -21.11 -20.10
CA TYR A 176 -9.14 -22.24 -19.56
C TYR A 176 -9.52 -22.59 -18.10
N SER A 177 -9.95 -21.64 -17.27
CA SER A 177 -10.34 -21.90 -15.88
C SER A 177 -11.72 -22.56 -15.73
N MET A 178 -12.54 -22.63 -16.79
CA MET A 178 -13.79 -23.39 -16.77
C MET A 178 -13.58 -24.90 -16.71
N VAL A 179 -12.36 -25.39 -16.99
CA VAL A 179 -12.02 -26.83 -16.99
C VAL A 179 -11.78 -27.40 -15.59
N LYS A 180 -11.66 -26.57 -14.55
CA LYS A 180 -11.57 -27.04 -13.15
C LYS A 180 -12.46 -26.24 -12.20
N LYS A 181 -13.77 -26.38 -12.36
CA LYS A 181 -14.71 -26.07 -11.28
C LYS A 181 -14.89 -27.31 -10.43
N ILE A 182 -14.08 -27.45 -9.38
CA ILE A 182 -14.43 -28.35 -8.27
C ILE A 182 -15.72 -27.78 -7.66
N PRO A 183 -16.83 -28.55 -7.59
CA PRO A 183 -18.10 -28.06 -7.05
C PRO A 183 -17.93 -27.61 -5.59
N LYS A 184 -18.50 -26.44 -5.26
CA LYS A 184 -18.48 -25.87 -3.90
C LYS A 184 -19.27 -26.66 -2.86
N TYR A 185 -19.99 -27.71 -3.27
CA TYR A 185 -20.74 -28.61 -2.40
C TYR A 185 -20.21 -30.03 -2.60
N ARG A 186 -19.24 -30.43 -1.78
CA ARG A 186 -19.05 -31.83 -1.42
C ARG A 186 -19.78 -32.00 -0.08
N SER A 187 -20.76 -32.89 -0.02
CA SER A 187 -21.57 -33.14 1.17
C SER A 187 -20.67 -33.49 2.36
N LYS A 188 -21.09 -33.08 3.56
CA LYS A 188 -20.38 -33.21 4.84
C LYS A 188 -20.26 -34.66 5.36
N GLU A 189 -20.65 -35.66 4.56
CA GLU A 189 -20.88 -37.04 5.01
C GLU A 189 -19.67 -37.97 4.86
N ALA A 190 -18.56 -37.51 4.28
CA ALA A 190 -17.38 -38.35 4.04
C ALA A 190 -16.39 -38.45 5.21
N TYR A 191 -16.77 -38.06 6.44
CA TYR A 191 -15.90 -38.09 7.63
C TYR A 191 -16.31 -39.12 8.70
N LEU A 192 -17.21 -40.06 8.38
CA LEU A 192 -17.64 -41.11 9.30
C LEU A 192 -17.23 -42.54 8.91
N GLU A 193 -16.33 -42.72 7.92
CA GLU A 193 -15.86 -44.05 7.51
C GLU A 193 -14.34 -44.24 7.62
N LEU A 194 -13.70 -43.60 8.61
CA LEU A 194 -12.33 -43.93 9.00
C LEU A 194 -12.17 -43.96 10.53
N ASP A 195 -13.14 -44.59 11.19
CA ASP A 195 -12.95 -45.21 12.50
C ASP A 195 -13.38 -46.67 12.36
N PHE A 196 -12.42 -47.55 12.05
CA PHE A 196 -12.29 -48.94 12.52
C PHE A 196 -10.86 -49.42 12.23
#